data_AF-A0A2C9CIE6-F1
#
_entry.id   AF-A0A2C9CIE6-F1
#
_cell.length_a   1.000
_cell.length_b   1.000
_cell.length_c   1.000
_cell.angle_alpha   90.00
_cell.angle_beta   90.00
_cell.angle_gamma   90.00
#
_symmetry.space_group_name_H-M   'P 1'
#
loop_
_entity.id
_entity.type
_entity.pdbx_description
1 polymer ?
#
loop_
_entity_poly.entity_id
_entity_poly.type
_entity_poly.pdbx_seq_one_letter_code
_entity_poly.pdbx_strand_id
1 'polypeptide(L)'
;MGGRSKSSITITKEEIYLWENYKNGKLSGVIGKAHHGEKIVFINRMEKAAFVKTAKGQVGWVYTRNIKESPNSGIFTISTK
;
A
#
# COMPACT_ATOMS: atom_id res chain seq x y z
N MET A 1 0.39 23.06 -14.50
CA MET A 1 1.24 21.84 -14.45
C MET A 1 0.73 20.96 -13.32
N GLY A 2 0.31 19.73 -13.64
CA GLY A 2 -0.47 18.87 -12.76
C GLY A 2 0.28 18.43 -11.50
N GLY A 3 -0.10 18.98 -10.35
CA GLY A 3 0.27 18.46 -9.04
C GLY A 3 -0.41 17.11 -8.84
N ARG A 4 0.24 16.03 -9.28
CA ARG A 4 -0.20 14.66 -9.00
C ARG A 4 -0.18 14.49 -7.49
N SER A 5 -1.34 14.62 -6.87
CA SER A 5 -1.54 14.41 -5.44
C SER A 5 -0.91 13.07 -5.06
N LYS A 6 0.25 13.10 -4.40
CA LYS A 6 0.97 11.90 -4.00
C LYS A 6 0.28 11.38 -2.75
N SER A 7 -0.82 10.64 -2.92
CA SER A 7 -1.33 9.75 -1.89
C SER A 7 -0.17 8.88 -1.42
N SER A 8 0.11 8.89 -0.13
CA SER A 8 1.16 8.05 0.44
C SER A 8 0.50 6.88 1.14
N ILE A 9 0.78 5.68 0.65
CA ILE A 9 0.23 4.44 1.21
C ILE A 9 1.33 3.83 2.07
N THR A 10 1.00 3.55 3.33
CA THR A 10 1.94 3.00 4.30
C THR A 10 1.38 1.77 5.00
N ILE A 11 2.28 0.95 5.54
CA ILE A 11 1.93 -0.16 6.41
C ILE A 11 1.53 0.37 7.79
N THR A 12 0.41 -0.12 8.33
CA THR A 12 -0.10 0.34 9.64
C THR A 12 0.32 -0.53 10.81
N LYS A 13 0.59 -1.80 10.59
CA LYS A 13 1.06 -2.71 11.64
C LYS A 13 2.57 -2.60 11.82
N GLU A 14 3.04 -2.90 13.03
CA GLU A 14 4.48 -2.96 13.38
C GLU A 14 5.28 -3.76 12.35
N GLU A 15 4.73 -4.92 11.97
CA GLU A 15 5.29 -5.79 10.96
C GLU A 15 4.16 -6.50 10.20
N ILE A 16 4.32 -6.66 8.89
CA ILE A 16 3.50 -7.54 8.07
C ILE A 16 4.37 -8.43 7.20
N TYR A 17 3.82 -9.59 6.84
CA TYR A 17 4.41 -10.46 5.85
C TYR A 17 4.01 -10.04 4.43
N LEU A 18 4.98 -10.10 3.53
CA LEU A 18 4.79 -10.07 2.08
C LEU A 18 4.64 -11.51 1.61
N TRP A 19 3.62 -11.77 0.80
CA TRP A 19 3.30 -13.11 0.32
C TRP A 19 3.44 -13.19 -1.18
N GLU A 20 3.96 -14.30 -1.70
CA GLU A 20 4.11 -14.52 -3.13
C GLU A 20 2.76 -14.73 -3.81
N ASN A 21 1.85 -15.46 -3.15
CA ASN A 21 0.62 -15.95 -3.76
C ASN A 21 -0.63 -15.44 -3.02
N TYR A 22 -1.65 -15.06 -3.79
CA TYR A 22 -3.01 -14.82 -3.30
C TYR A 22 -4.00 -15.65 -4.13
N LYS A 23 -4.58 -16.70 -3.53
CA LYS A 23 -5.54 -17.61 -4.18
C LYS A 23 -6.70 -17.90 -3.23
N ASN A 24 -7.93 -17.95 -3.75
CA ASN A 24 -9.15 -18.25 -2.98
C ASN A 24 -9.30 -17.40 -1.69
N GLY A 25 -8.88 -16.13 -1.74
CA GLY A 25 -8.95 -15.23 -0.58
C GLY A 25 -7.88 -15.45 0.49
N LYS A 26 -6.90 -16.34 0.25
CA LYS A 26 -5.84 -16.68 1.19
C LYS A 26 -4.46 -16.32 0.64
N LEU A 27 -3.59 -15.83 1.53
CA LEU A 27 -2.20 -15.54 1.24
C LEU A 27 -1.32 -16.75 1.59
N SER A 28 -0.31 -17.04 0.75
CA SER A 28 0.61 -18.17 0.95
C SER A 28 1.98 -17.91 0.33
N GLY A 29 3.02 -18.56 0.89
CA GLY A 29 4.42 -18.37 0.49
C GLY A 29 4.98 -17.03 0.96
N VAL A 30 5.41 -16.94 2.22
CA VAL A 30 6.05 -15.73 2.74
C VAL A 30 7.37 -15.49 2.00
N ILE A 31 7.55 -14.30 1.44
CA ILE A 31 8.75 -13.91 0.68
C ILE A 31 9.50 -12.74 1.31
N GLY A 32 8.92 -12.16 2.35
CA GLY A 32 9.53 -11.03 3.03
C GLY A 32 8.64 -10.41 4.08
N LYS A 33 9.09 -9.29 4.59
CA LYS A 33 8.41 -8.51 5.60
C LYS A 33 8.46 -7.03 5.25
N ALA A 34 7.44 -6.30 5.66
CA ALA A 34 7.40 -4.85 5.60
C ALA A 34 7.05 -4.31 6.99
N HIS A 35 7.62 -3.18 7.36
CA HIS A 35 7.48 -2.61 8.71
C HIS A 35 6.54 -1.41 8.73
N HIS A 36 6.06 -1.07 9.93
CA HIS A 36 5.23 0.12 10.14
C HIS A 36 5.81 1.37 9.50
N GLY A 37 4.95 2.15 8.83
CA GLY A 37 5.35 3.39 8.16
C GLY A 37 6.11 3.21 6.85
N GLU A 38 6.47 1.98 6.47
CA GLU A 38 7.12 1.72 5.19
C GLU A 38 6.19 2.10 4.04
N LYS A 39 6.72 2.91 3.11
CA LYS A 39 5.98 3.36 1.92
C LYS A 39 5.85 2.21 0.95
N ILE A 40 4.64 2.05 0.42
CA ILE A 40 4.32 1.05 -0.59
C ILE A 40 3.63 1.70 -1.79
N VAL A 41 3.72 1.03 -2.94
CA VAL A 41 3.02 1.38 -4.16
C VAL A 41 2.09 0.22 -4.52
N PHE A 42 0.81 0.51 -4.78
CA PHE A 42 -0.11 -0.48 -5.31
C PHE A 42 0.24 -0.83 -6.75
N ILE A 43 0.43 -2.11 -7.02
CA ILE A 43 0.48 -2.67 -8.37
C ILE A 43 -0.91 -3.21 -8.74
N ASN A 44 -1.56 -3.92 -7.81
CA ASN A 44 -2.91 -4.44 -7.99
C ASN A 44 -3.65 -4.43 -6.65
N ARG A 45 -4.97 -4.23 -6.66
CA ARG A 45 -5.80 -4.25 -5.46
C ARG A 45 -7.02 -5.13 -5.68
N MET A 46 -7.18 -6.11 -4.80
CA MET A 46 -8.38 -6.93 -4.69
C MET A 46 -9.09 -6.59 -3.37
N GLU A 47 -10.29 -7.16 -3.17
CA GLU A 47 -11.13 -6.85 -2.00
C GLU A 47 -10.39 -7.03 -0.66
N LYS A 48 -9.74 -8.19 -0.47
CA LYS A 48 -9.08 -8.55 0.80
C LYS A 48 -7.55 -8.40 0.79
N ALA A 49 -6.94 -8.33 -0.40
CA ALA A 49 -5.48 -8.28 -0.54
C ALA A 49 -5.06 -7.32 -1.65
N ALA A 50 -3.85 -6.78 -1.53
CA ALA A 50 -3.25 -5.93 -2.54
C ALA A 50 -1.84 -6.42 -2.86
N PHE A 51 -1.49 -6.38 -4.14
CA PHE A 51 -0.15 -6.60 -4.63
C PHE A 51 0.60 -5.28 -4.63
N VAL A 52 1.69 -5.22 -3.87
CA VAL A 52 2.39 -3.97 -3.58
C VAL A 52 3.87 -4.11 -3.83
N LYS A 53 4.50 -2.98 -4.14
CA LYS A 53 5.96 -2.82 -4.13
C LYS A 53 6.36 -1.96 -2.95
N THR A 54 7.29 -2.44 -2.14
CA THR A 54 7.84 -1.68 -1.01
C THR A 54 8.91 -0.70 -1.46
N ALA A 55 9.26 0.26 -0.61
CA ALA A 55 10.34 1.21 -0.85
C ALA A 55 11.70 0.52 -1.08
N LYS A 56 11.90 -0.67 -0.49
CA LYS A 56 13.08 -1.52 -0.68
C LYS A 56 13.08 -2.29 -2.01
N GLY A 57 12.03 -2.16 -2.81
CA GLY A 57 11.91 -2.81 -4.11
C GLY A 57 11.33 -4.22 -4.08
N GLN A 58 11.03 -4.79 -2.90
CA GLN A 58 10.34 -6.07 -2.79
C GLN A 58 8.90 -5.94 -3.26
N VAL A 59 8.42 -6.99 -3.94
CA VAL A 59 7.07 -7.05 -4.48
C VAL A 59 6.36 -8.25 -3.89
N GLY A 60 5.14 -8.05 -3.38
CA GLY A 60 4.36 -9.13 -2.78
C GLY A 60 2.92 -8.73 -2.44
N TRP A 61 2.11 -9.72 -2.11
CA TRP A 61 0.76 -9.56 -1.63
C TRP A 61 0.71 -9.24 -0.14
N VAL A 62 -0.21 -8.36 0.24
CA VAL A 62 -0.49 -7.97 1.63
C VAL A 62 -2.00 -7.88 1.85
N TYR A 63 -2.47 -8.07 3.07
CA TYR A 63 -3.88 -7.82 3.38
C TYR A 63 -4.21 -6.32 3.36
N THR A 64 -5.31 -5.93 2.71
CA THR A 64 -5.75 -4.53 2.60
C THR A 64 -6.10 -3.90 3.95
N ARG A 65 -6.42 -4.70 4.98
CA ARG A 65 -6.64 -4.22 6.35
C ARG A 65 -5.37 -3.76 7.08
N ASN A 66 -4.18 -4.11 6.57
CA ASN A 66 -2.90 -3.77 7.20
C ASN A 66 -2.19 -2.57 6.55
N ILE A 67 -2.88 -1.91 5.63
CA ILE A 67 -2.36 -0.78 4.87
C ILE A 67 -3.30 0.40 5.08
N LYS A 68 -2.73 1.61 5.11
CA LYS A 68 -3.50 2.84 5.17
C LYS A 68 -3.05 3.73 4.04
N GLU A 69 -4.02 4.10 3.24
CA GLU A 69 -3.85 5.21 2.32
C GLU A 69 -4.04 6.49 3.13
N SER A 70 -2.95 7.22 3.34
CA SER A 70 -3.06 8.57 3.89
C SER A 70 -3.37 9.49 2.72
N PRO A 71 -4.58 10.06 2.63
CA PRO A 71 -4.80 11.20 1.76
C PRO A 71 -3.85 12.27 2.29
N ASN A 72 -2.83 12.60 1.50
CA ASN A 72 -1.98 13.71 1.85
C ASN A 72 -2.91 14.92 1.80
N SER A 73 -3.27 15.45 2.97
CA SER A 73 -4.13 16.63 3.12
C SER A 73 -3.38 17.86 2.61
N GLY A 74 -3.21 17.93 1.30
CA GLY A 74 -3.09 19.16 0.54
C GLY A 74 -4.41 19.39 -0.16
N ILE A 75 -5.50 19.55 0.61
CA ILE A 75 -6.70 20.22 0.11
C ILE A 75 -6.25 21.67 -0.15
N PHE A 76 -5.65 21.93 -1.30
CA PHE A 76 -5.69 23.26 -1.88
C PHE A 76 -7.03 23.34 -2.60
N THR A 77 -8.06 23.72 -1.87
CA THR A 77 -9.23 24.34 -2.47
C THR A 77 -8.71 25.62 -3.13
N ILE A 78 -8.39 25.56 -4.42
CA ILE A 78 -8.34 26.77 -5.23
C ILE A 78 -9.78 27.28 -5.31
N SER A 79 -10.15 28.12 -4.34
CA SER A 79 -11.35 28.92 -4.41
C SER A 79 -11.15 29.91 -5.55
N THR A 80 -11.62 29.57 -6.75
CA THR A 80 -11.77 30.55 -7.82
C THR A 80 -12.88 31.50 -7.40
N LYS A 81 -12.50 32.77 -7.24
CA LYS A 81 -13.36 33.90 -6.92
C LYS A 81 -14.45 34.11 -7.96
#